data_AF-A0A2G9T9I6-F1
#
_entry.id   AF-A0A2G9T9I6-F1
#
_cell.length_a   1.000
_cell.length_b   1.000
_cell.length_c   1.000
_cell.angle_alpha   90.00
_cell.angle_beta   90.00
_cell.angle_gamma   90.00
#
_symmetry.space_group_name_H-M   'P 1'
#
loop_
_entity.id
_entity.type
_entity.pdbx_description
1 polymer ?
#
loop_
_entity_poly.entity_id
_entity_poly.type
_entity_poly.pdbx_seq_one_letter_code
_entity_poly.pdbx_strand_id
1 'polypeptide(L)' 'MDTVGTFEMAEALAKHRLFTTVHKHYTLDEWKAFSERNKDSSIFSNIAVSSGISEKDFEK' A
#
# COMPACT_ATOMS: atom_id res chain seq x y z
N MET A 1 -6.16 6.93 7.90
CA MET A 1 -7.42 6.66 7.16
C MET A 1 -7.47 5.14 6.99
N ASP A 2 -7.76 4.46 8.09
CA ASP A 2 -7.24 3.09 8.28
C ASP A 2 -8.18 2.03 7.69
N THR A 3 -9.36 2.46 7.22
CA THR A 3 -10.37 1.62 6.58
C THR A 3 -10.50 1.88 5.08
N VAL A 4 -9.72 2.82 4.52
CA VAL A 4 -9.82 3.25 3.11
C VAL A 4 -8.53 2.94 2.36
N GLY A 5 -7.37 3.24 2.94
CA GLY A 5 -6.07 2.98 2.33
C GLY A 5 -5.58 1.54 2.51
N THR A 6 -6.36 0.54 2.07
CA THR A 6 -5.99 -0.88 2.18
C THR A 6 -5.38 -1.41 0.87
N PHE A 7 -4.75 -2.59 0.93
CA PHE A 7 -4.23 -3.25 -0.27
C PHE A 7 -5.31 -3.59 -1.29
N GLU A 8 -6.47 -4.04 -0.84
CA GLU A 8 -7.62 -4.36 -1.70
C GLU A 8 -8.12 -3.10 -2.40
N MET A 9 -8.14 -1.97 -1.70
CA MET A 9 -8.53 -0.70 -2.29
C MET A 9 -7.53 -0.25 -3.36
N ALA A 10 -6.24 -0.40 -3.09
CA ALA A 10 -5.19 -0.11 -4.06
C ALA A 10 -5.33 -0.96 -5.34
N GLU A 11 -5.63 -2.25 -5.20
CA GLU A 11 -5.87 -3.16 -6.32
C GLU A 11 -7.12 -2.81 -7.12
N ALA A 12 -8.20 -2.43 -6.44
CA ALA A 12 -9.43 -2.00 -7.09
C ALA A 12 -9.23 -0.70 -7.88
N LEU A 13 -8.57 0.30 -7.28
CA LEU A 13 -8.36 1.62 -7.88
C LEU A 13 -7.30 1.60 -8.99
N ALA A 14 -6.28 0.77 -8.89
CA ALA A 14 -5.25 0.65 -9.92
C ALA A 14 -5.82 0.20 -11.28
N LYS A 15 -6.89 -0.61 -11.30
CA LYS A 15 -7.61 -0.98 -12.53
C LYS A 15 -8.19 0.22 -13.27
N HIS A 16 -8.47 1.29 -12.54
CA HIS A 16 -8.97 2.57 -13.07
C HIS A 16 -7.86 3.62 -13.23
N ARG A 17 -6.58 3.24 -13.06
CA ARG A 17 -5.42 4.15 -13.05
C ARG A 17 -5.55 5.25 -11.99
N LEU A 18 -6.20 4.93 -10.87
CA LEU A 18 -6.38 5.84 -9.75
C LEU A 18 -5.31 5.58 -8.68
N PHE A 19 -4.86 6.67 -8.05
CA PHE A 19 -3.79 6.63 -7.06
C PHE A 19 -4.34 6.34 -5.66
N THR A 20 -3.67 5.45 -4.91
CA THR A 20 -4.08 5.07 -3.55
C THR A 20 -2.95 5.28 -2.53
N THR A 21 -3.26 5.96 -1.43
CA THR A 21 -2.35 6.07 -0.28
C THR A 21 -2.67 4.96 0.73
N VAL A 22 -1.82 3.95 0.80
CA VAL A 22 -1.94 2.79 1.69
C VAL A 22 -1.47 3.16 3.09
N HIS A 23 -2.19 2.73 4.12
CA HIS A 23 -1.84 3.03 5.50
C HIS A 23 -0.63 2.21 6.00
N LYS A 24 0.13 2.77 6.96
CA LYS A 24 1.33 2.14 7.58
C LYS A 24 1.07 0.97 8.53
N HIS A 25 -0.16 0.50 8.70
CA HIS A 25 -0.48 -0.53 9.69
C HIS A 25 -0.16 -1.97 9.25
N TYR A 26 0.42 -2.16 8.07
CA TYR A 26 0.87 -3.46 7.57
C TYR A 26 2.31 -3.76 7.97
N THR A 27 2.58 -5.03 8.23
CA THR A 27 3.91 -5.59 8.45
C THR A 27 4.69 -5.75 7.14
N LEU A 28 6.01 -5.86 7.23
CA LEU A 28 6.86 -6.12 6.07
C LEU A 28 6.49 -7.42 5.32
N ASP A 29 6.04 -8.45 6.02
CA ASP A 29 5.67 -9.71 5.37
C ASP A 29 4.34 -9.60 4.61
N GLU A 30 3.40 -8.80 5.11
CA GLU A 30 2.17 -8.46 4.36
C GLU A 30 2.51 -7.65 3.10
N TRP A 31 3.45 -6.71 3.19
CA TRP A 31 3.95 -5.96 2.02
C TRP A 31 4.63 -6.87 0.98
N LYS A 32 5.44 -7.83 1.41
CA LYS A 32 6.04 -8.83 0.52
C LYS A 32 4.96 -9.66 -0.17
N ALA A 33 3.96 -10.13 0.58
CA ALA A 33 2.85 -10.90 0.03
C ALA A 33 2.04 -10.08 -0.99
N PHE A 34 1.75 -8.82 -0.67
CA PHE A 34 1.11 -7.88 -1.59
C PHE A 34 1.96 -7.68 -2.86
N SER A 35 3.27 -7.53 -2.70
CA SER A 35 4.17 -7.30 -3.81
C SER A 35 4.28 -8.50 -4.75
N GLU A 36 4.41 -9.72 -4.21
CA GLU A 36 4.46 -10.94 -5.01
C GLU A 36 3.12 -11.21 -5.70
N ARG A 37 1.99 -10.90 -5.05
CA ARG A 37 0.65 -11.00 -5.67
C ARG A 37 0.46 -10.06 -6.87
N ASN A 38 1.13 -8.89 -6.86
CA ASN A 38 0.93 -7.83 -7.84
C ASN A 38 2.15 -7.59 -8.75
N LYS A 39 3.10 -8.53 -8.79
CA LYS A 39 4.41 -8.40 -9.45
C LYS A 39 4.33 -8.03 -10.94
N ASP A 40 3.31 -8.53 -11.62
CA ASP A 40 3.08 -8.29 -13.06
C ASP A 40 2.18 -7.07 -13.34
N SER A 41 1.78 -6.32 -12.32
CA SER A 41 0.87 -5.18 -12.45
C SER A 41 1.59 -3.83 -12.36
N SER A 42 1.00 -2.80 -12.97
CA SER A 42 1.46 -1.42 -12.85
C SER A 42 0.96 -0.72 -11.57
N ILE A 43 0.53 -1.48 -10.55
CA ILE A 43 0.00 -0.94 -9.29
C ILE A 43 1.03 -0.07 -8.57
N PHE A 44 2.31 -0.43 -8.62
CA PHE A 44 3.37 0.26 -7.91
C PHE A 44 3.58 1.71 -8.37
N SER A 45 3.14 2.04 -9.58
CA SER A 45 3.14 3.42 -10.10
C SER A 45 1.98 4.26 -9.55
N ASN A 46 0.99 3.62 -8.92
CA ASN A 46 -0.27 4.22 -8.48
C ASN A 46 -0.50 4.09 -6.97
N ILE A 47 0.53 3.74 -6.20
CA ILE A 47 0.42 3.64 -4.75
C ILE A 47 1.50 4.45 -4.04
N ALA A 48 1.17 4.95 -2.85
CA ALA A 48 2.15 5.44 -1.89
C ALA A 48 1.82 4.90 -0.50
N VAL A 49 2.83 4.82 0.36
CA VAL A 49 2.63 4.47 1.77
C VAL A 49 2.52 5.75 2.59
N SER A 50 1.46 5.87 3.39
CA SER A 50 1.35 6.97 4.34
C SER A 50 2.28 6.70 5.52
N SER A 51 3.25 7.56 5.78
CA SER A 51 4.09 7.48 6.98
C SER A 51 3.96 8.75 7.83
N GLY A 52 4.13 8.60 9.14
CA GLY A 52 4.24 9.74 10.06
C GLY A 52 5.70 10.17 10.23
N ILE A 53 5.95 11.10 11.15
CA ILE A 53 7.30 11.60 11.47
C ILE A 53 7.92 10.91 12.70
N SER A 54 7.21 9.95 13.32
CA SER A 54 7.69 9.34 14.56
C SER A 54 8.69 8.22 14.27
N GLU A 55 9.66 7.99 15.15
CA GLU A 55 10.63 6.88 14.99
C GLU A 55 9.94 5.51 14.86
N LYS A 56 8.80 5.33 15.54
CA LYS A 56 7.99 4.12 15.44
C LYS A 56 7.42 3.88 14.04
N ASP A 57 7.35 4.91 13.20
CA ASP A 57 6.92 4.78 11.81
C ASP A 57 8.05 4.30 10.89
N PHE A 58 9.31 4.39 11.34
CA PHE A 58 10.48 3.87 10.65
C PHE A 58 10.68 2.37 10.87
N GLU A 59 10.09 1.81 11.94
CA GLU A 59 10.18 0.39 12.30
C GLU A 59 9.11 -0.48 11.61
N LYS A 60 8.26 0.11 10.75
CA LYS A 60 7.12 -0.56 10.11
C LYS A 60 7.39 -1.02 8.68
#